data_AF-A0AAD8X7L8-F1
#
_entry.id   AF-A0AAD8X7L8-F1
#
_cell.length_a   1.000
_cell.length_b   1.000
_cell.length_c   1.000
_cell.angle_alpha   90.00
_cell.angle_beta   90.00
_cell.angle_gamma   90.00
#
_symmetry.space_group_name_H-M   'P 1'
#
loop_
_entity.id
_entity.type
_entity.pdbx_description
1 polymer ?
#
loop_
_entity_poly.entity_id
_entity_poly.type
_entity_poly.pdbx_seq_one_letter_code
_entity_poly.pdbx_strand_id
1 'polypeptide(L)'
;MAGSLPDDVLLDILVRLEEAPDLSRCAVACKRLRSLVADVAMRRWPWPADQDARHPSFSFGGFIARDKRRGRSEGVAGLLIPGPRSALGPVCRARALGSFMPAAYASLLNGAVPLASRHGLLLLRLADSDRTIVHLAVCNLLAGTCDVLPPLKLRSAYDDDREWCAYAILTDEDCRLQGQPTVLPSNNSSFFKVFIIGSNEHLMRYSFYTFSSRKGKARWRTSINCIRIDLHANGSFSDVLVRPGMAAHWLYSGSSLYLITFNMHSGHTSYTKLNMPMNYEGTGRPYLTLAVDGTLRLLWMHKAGRQLDILVQHPEQQHDFTSSYWVRTGVIHLKQPGEGDNEERWLSILGEKCGTILVQDSRQHVYYIKLETGTMEEVLEWPHNSGIMPWDSMPLEMDWSAFCISRFRIRYM
;
A
#
# COMPACT_ATOMS: atom_id res chain seq x y z
N MET A 1 -42.00 34.52 -0.92
CA MET A 1 -41.55 33.21 -1.42
C MET A 1 -40.12 33.36 -1.91
N ALA A 2 -39.15 32.76 -1.23
CA ALA A 2 -37.74 32.83 -1.65
C ALA A 2 -37.53 31.82 -2.79
N GLY A 3 -37.15 32.30 -3.98
CA GLY A 3 -36.87 31.45 -5.13
C GLY A 3 -35.68 30.55 -4.84
N SER A 4 -35.83 29.23 -5.02
CA SER A 4 -34.72 28.29 -4.89
C SER A 4 -33.73 28.51 -6.03
N LEU A 5 -32.47 28.80 -5.71
CA LEU A 5 -31.41 28.87 -6.73
C LEU A 5 -31.32 27.55 -7.52
N PRO A 6 -31.03 27.60 -8.84
CA PRO A 6 -30.74 26.43 -9.67
C PRO A 6 -29.47 25.67 -9.26
N ASP A 7 -29.36 24.38 -9.60
CA ASP A 7 -28.23 23.51 -9.24
C ASP A 7 -26.91 23.93 -9.92
N ASP A 8 -26.97 24.37 -11.17
CA ASP A 8 -25.84 24.89 -11.95
C ASP A 8 -25.21 26.13 -11.29
N VAL A 9 -26.04 27.04 -10.78
CA VAL A 9 -25.56 28.23 -10.06
C VAL A 9 -24.95 27.85 -8.70
N LEU A 10 -25.56 26.90 -8.00
CA LEU A 10 -25.00 26.39 -6.74
C LEU A 10 -23.68 25.66 -6.94
N LEU A 11 -23.54 24.88 -8.03
CA LEU A 11 -22.28 24.25 -8.40
C LEU A 11 -21.20 25.29 -8.67
N ASP A 12 -21.52 26.37 -9.39
CA ASP A 12 -20.53 27.41 -9.69
C ASP A 12 -20.07 28.14 -8.41
N ILE A 13 -20.97 28.36 -7.45
CA ILE A 13 -20.61 28.90 -6.12
C ILE A 13 -19.73 27.93 -5.34
N LEU A 14 -20.09 26.64 -5.29
CA LEU A 14 -19.32 25.61 -4.59
C LEU A 14 -17.95 25.41 -5.24
N VAL A 15 -17.84 25.49 -6.58
CA VAL A 15 -16.59 25.44 -7.35
C VAL A 15 -15.69 26.64 -7.10
N ARG A 16 -16.18 27.72 -6.48
CA ARG A 16 -15.34 28.86 -6.05
C ARG A 16 -14.87 28.79 -4.60
N LEU A 17 -15.41 27.90 -3.77
CA LEU A 17 -14.96 27.70 -2.38
C LEU A 17 -13.65 26.91 -2.30
N GLU A 18 -12.49 27.56 -2.32
CA GLU A 18 -11.19 26.89 -2.43
C GLU A 18 -10.90 25.89 -1.29
N GLU A 19 -11.43 26.13 -0.09
CA GLU A 19 -11.12 25.31 1.08
C GLU A 19 -12.08 24.13 1.32
N ALA A 20 -11.51 22.95 1.56
CA ALA A 20 -12.23 21.73 1.93
C ALA A 20 -13.15 21.83 3.18
N PRO A 21 -12.82 22.62 4.22
CA PRO A 21 -13.70 22.82 5.38
C PRO A 21 -15.01 23.52 5.01
N ASP A 22 -14.98 24.47 4.08
CA ASP A 22 -16.17 25.24 3.68
C ASP A 22 -17.11 24.40 2.82
N LEU A 23 -16.55 23.61 1.89
CA LEU A 23 -17.32 22.58 1.18
C LEU A 23 -17.96 21.56 2.13
N SER A 24 -17.22 21.15 3.17
CA SER A 24 -17.74 20.23 4.20
C SER A 24 -18.89 20.85 4.98
N ARG A 25 -18.83 22.15 5.30
CA ARG A 25 -19.93 22.90 5.95
C ARG A 25 -21.15 23.00 5.04
N CYS A 26 -20.97 23.22 3.74
CA CYS A 26 -22.07 23.21 2.77
C CYS A 26 -22.73 21.81 2.66
N ALA A 27 -21.93 20.74 2.69
CA ALA A 27 -22.43 19.37 2.57
C ALA A 27 -23.29 18.91 3.76
N VAL A 28 -23.07 19.49 4.95
CA VAL A 28 -23.90 19.20 6.14
C VAL A 28 -25.17 20.03 6.20
N ALA A 29 -25.29 21.12 5.44
CA ALA A 29 -26.46 22.00 5.49
C ALA A 29 -27.74 21.34 4.95
N CYS A 30 -27.68 20.63 3.81
CA CYS A 30 -28.83 19.89 3.28
C CYS A 30 -28.44 18.77 2.29
N LYS A 31 -29.38 17.85 2.02
CA LYS A 31 -29.17 16.73 1.07
C LYS A 31 -28.81 17.18 -0.35
N ARG A 32 -29.37 18.30 -0.80
CA ARG A 32 -29.13 18.89 -2.13
C ARG A 32 -27.70 19.42 -2.24
N LEU A 33 -27.25 20.23 -1.28
CA LEU A 33 -25.86 20.70 -1.24
C LEU A 33 -24.87 19.56 -1.05
N ARG A 34 -25.24 18.51 -0.33
CA ARG A 34 -24.41 17.30 -0.19
C ARG A 34 -24.13 16.61 -1.53
N SER A 35 -25.15 16.44 -2.39
CA SER A 35 -24.94 15.83 -3.71
C SER A 35 -24.12 16.73 -4.63
N LEU A 36 -24.35 18.05 -4.57
CA LEU A 36 -23.60 19.03 -5.36
C LEU A 36 -22.15 19.12 -4.90
N VAL A 37 -21.87 19.11 -3.59
CA VAL A 37 -20.48 19.06 -3.07
C VAL A 37 -19.77 17.78 -3.48
N ALA A 38 -20.47 16.65 -3.52
CA ALA A 38 -19.90 15.41 -4.06
C ALA A 38 -19.56 15.57 -5.56
N ASP A 39 -20.45 16.17 -6.36
CA ASP A 39 -20.19 16.46 -7.79
C ASP A 39 -19.00 17.44 -7.96
N VAL A 40 -18.93 18.51 -7.16
CA VAL A 40 -17.78 19.44 -7.16
C VAL A 40 -16.49 18.74 -6.77
N ALA A 41 -16.50 17.87 -5.76
CA ALA A 41 -15.32 17.09 -5.37
C ALA A 41 -14.88 16.14 -6.49
N MET A 42 -15.84 15.57 -7.25
CA MET A 42 -15.53 14.76 -8.42
C MET A 42 -14.94 15.58 -9.58
N ARG A 43 -15.40 16.81 -9.79
CA ARG A 43 -14.94 17.67 -10.89
C ARG A 43 -13.64 18.42 -10.62
N ARG A 44 -13.45 18.89 -9.38
CA ARG A 44 -12.28 19.68 -9.00
C ARG A 44 -11.03 18.84 -8.86
N TRP A 45 -11.18 17.62 -8.38
CA TRP A 45 -10.02 16.80 -8.14
C TRP A 45 -9.64 16.11 -9.45
N PRO A 46 -8.43 16.33 -10.00
CA PRO A 46 -7.98 15.63 -11.19
C PRO A 46 -7.81 14.15 -10.83
N TRP A 47 -8.88 13.38 -10.96
CA TRP A 47 -8.81 11.94 -10.96
C TRP A 47 -8.09 11.54 -12.26
N PRO A 48 -7.10 10.64 -12.22
CA PRO A 48 -6.59 10.08 -13.46
C PRO A 48 -7.73 9.32 -14.13
N ALA A 49 -8.39 9.98 -15.07
CA ALA A 49 -9.27 9.35 -16.04
C ALA A 49 -8.35 8.63 -17.02
N ASP A 50 -8.00 7.38 -16.70
CA ASP A 50 -7.45 6.50 -17.72
C ASP A 50 -8.57 6.22 -18.72
N GLN A 51 -8.37 6.68 -19.96
CA GLN A 51 -9.33 6.57 -21.04
C GLN A 51 -9.53 5.12 -21.53
N ASP A 52 -8.78 4.16 -20.99
CA ASP A 52 -8.92 2.73 -21.31
C ASP A 52 -9.56 1.96 -20.15
N ALA A 53 -10.89 1.90 -20.21
CA ALA A 53 -11.79 1.20 -19.29
C ALA A 53 -11.59 -0.33 -19.26
N ARG A 54 -10.51 -0.82 -18.63
CA ARG A 54 -10.37 -2.26 -18.31
C ARG A 54 -10.06 -2.60 -16.85
N HIS A 55 -9.75 -1.60 -16.01
CA HIS A 55 -9.57 -1.81 -14.57
C HIS A 55 -10.20 -0.65 -13.79
N PRO A 56 -10.94 -0.90 -12.68
CA PRO A 56 -11.34 0.19 -11.79
C PRO A 56 -10.07 0.85 -11.25
N SER A 57 -9.80 2.08 -11.69
CA SER A 57 -8.56 2.80 -11.41
C SER A 57 -8.50 3.22 -9.94
N PHE A 58 -7.87 2.40 -9.09
CA PHE A 58 -7.61 2.76 -7.71
C PHE A 58 -6.62 3.92 -7.64
N SER A 59 -7.04 5.01 -7.00
CA SER A 59 -6.19 6.18 -6.81
C SER A 59 -5.20 5.95 -5.66
N PHE A 60 -3.96 6.35 -5.86
CA PHE A 60 -2.94 6.30 -4.83
C PHE A 60 -3.32 7.18 -3.63
N GLY A 61 -3.34 6.58 -2.43
CA GLY A 61 -3.69 7.21 -1.16
C GLY A 61 -2.64 8.20 -0.65
N GLY A 62 -1.38 7.84 -0.81
CA GLY A 62 -0.30 8.34 0.04
C GLY A 62 0.35 7.21 0.80
N PHE A 63 1.16 7.55 1.80
CA PHE A 63 1.84 6.57 2.64
C PHE A 63 1.44 6.74 4.10
N ILE A 64 1.29 5.63 4.81
CA ILE A 64 1.18 5.65 6.26
C ILE A 64 2.59 5.58 6.82
N ALA A 65 3.04 6.67 7.44
CA ALA A 65 4.26 6.73 8.21
C ALA A 65 4.01 6.28 9.65
N ARG A 66 4.98 5.61 10.25
CA ARG A 66 4.97 5.33 11.70
C ARG A 66 5.63 6.48 12.45
N ASP A 67 4.89 7.11 13.35
CA ASP A 67 5.45 8.14 14.22
C ASP A 67 6.09 7.52 15.48
N LYS A 68 7.43 7.46 15.51
CA LYS A 68 8.20 7.00 16.68
C LYS A 68 8.35 8.07 17.78
N ARG A 69 7.77 9.27 17.63
CA ARG A 69 7.96 10.41 18.54
C ARG A 69 7.39 10.22 19.95
N ARG A 70 6.48 9.27 20.17
CA ARG A 70 5.96 8.98 21.51
C ARG A 70 6.70 7.77 22.09
N GLY A 71 7.51 8.04 23.12
CA GLY A 71 8.32 7.05 23.81
C GLY A 71 7.51 5.84 24.28
N ARG A 72 8.24 4.79 24.68
CA ARG A 72 7.85 3.40 25.06
C ARG A 72 6.53 3.17 25.83
N SER A 73 5.79 4.18 26.29
CA SER A 73 4.53 4.05 27.03
C SER A 73 3.26 4.58 26.33
N GLU A 74 3.34 5.33 25.22
CA GLU A 74 2.15 5.77 24.49
C GLU A 74 2.24 5.32 23.03
N GLY A 75 1.25 4.53 22.59
CA GLY A 75 1.27 3.79 21.32
C GLY A 75 1.63 4.64 20.10
N VAL A 76 2.48 4.08 19.25
CA VAL A 76 2.84 4.60 17.92
C VAL A 76 1.55 4.73 17.09
N ALA A 77 1.15 5.95 16.77
CA ALA A 77 0.01 6.19 15.89
C ALA A 77 0.50 6.23 14.43
N GLY A 78 -0.15 5.46 13.56
CA GLY A 78 0.06 5.56 12.11
C GLY A 78 -0.44 6.92 11.61
N LEU A 79 0.40 7.62 10.85
CA LEU A 79 0.14 8.93 10.29
C LEU A 79 0.03 8.81 8.77
N LEU A 80 -1.15 9.08 8.21
CA LEU A 80 -1.34 9.14 6.77
C LEU A 80 -0.77 10.46 6.24
N ILE A 81 0.20 10.34 5.35
CA ILE A 81 0.77 11.43 4.57
C ILE A 81 0.16 11.35 3.16
N PRO A 82 -0.70 12.31 2.79
CA PRO A 82 -1.37 12.31 1.50
C PRO A 82 -0.37 12.33 0.34
N GLY A 83 -0.65 11.56 -0.71
CA GLY A 83 0.15 11.65 -1.94
C GLY A 83 -0.04 13.01 -2.66
N PRO A 84 0.84 13.38 -3.61
CA PRO A 84 0.80 14.67 -4.32
C PRO A 84 -0.52 14.97 -5.06
N ARG A 85 -1.34 13.94 -5.29
CA ARG A 85 -2.67 14.02 -5.94
C ARG A 85 -3.78 13.41 -5.07
N SER A 86 -3.59 13.33 -3.75
CA SER A 86 -4.63 12.84 -2.84
C SER A 86 -5.72 13.89 -2.65
N ALA A 87 -7.00 13.48 -2.70
CA ALA A 87 -8.17 14.35 -2.48
C ALA A 87 -8.23 15.04 -1.12
N LEU A 88 -7.32 14.70 -0.22
CA LEU A 88 -7.08 15.45 0.99
C LEU A 88 -6.40 16.80 0.71
N GLY A 89 -5.84 17.05 -0.47
CA GLY A 89 -5.17 18.31 -0.79
C GLY A 89 -3.70 18.33 -0.36
N PRO A 90 -2.82 19.06 -1.08
CA PRO A 90 -1.40 19.23 -0.72
C PRO A 90 -1.18 19.97 0.61
N VAL A 91 -2.24 20.51 1.23
CA VAL A 91 -2.22 21.31 2.46
C VAL A 91 -2.86 20.58 3.65
N CYS A 92 -3.40 19.37 3.46
CA CYS A 92 -3.93 18.62 4.60
C CYS A 92 -2.82 17.96 5.38
N ARG A 93 -2.50 18.59 6.51
CA ARG A 93 -1.71 18.04 7.61
C ARG A 93 -1.92 16.55 7.76
N ALA A 94 -0.82 15.84 7.83
CA ALA A 94 -0.72 14.42 8.10
C ALA A 94 -1.75 13.97 9.15
N ARG A 95 -2.52 12.92 8.85
CA ARG A 95 -3.72 12.54 9.62
C ARG A 95 -3.49 11.26 10.40
N ALA A 96 -3.84 11.27 11.68
CA ALA A 96 -3.82 10.04 12.48
C ALA A 96 -4.81 9.01 11.89
N LEU A 97 -4.39 7.74 11.82
CA LEU A 97 -5.21 6.66 11.30
C LEU A 97 -6.56 6.55 12.01
N GLY A 98 -6.60 6.80 13.32
CA GLY A 98 -7.83 6.80 14.11
C GLY A 98 -8.87 7.81 13.64
N SER A 99 -8.50 8.86 12.90
CA SER A 99 -9.45 9.85 12.36
C SER A 99 -10.37 9.27 11.27
N PHE A 100 -9.97 8.15 10.66
CA PHE A 100 -10.78 7.42 9.69
C PHE A 100 -11.76 6.45 10.36
N MET A 101 -11.73 6.28 11.67
CA MET A 101 -12.57 5.30 12.35
C MET A 101 -13.49 5.96 13.36
N PRO A 102 -14.67 5.38 13.62
CA PRO A 102 -15.48 5.74 14.77
C PRO A 102 -14.65 5.69 16.06
N ALA A 103 -14.96 6.58 17.02
CA ALA A 103 -14.24 6.68 18.28
C ALA A 103 -14.19 5.35 19.06
N ALA A 104 -15.16 4.46 18.86
CA ALA A 104 -15.19 3.12 19.43
C ALA A 104 -13.96 2.26 19.10
N TYR A 105 -13.28 2.52 17.97
CA TYR A 105 -12.07 1.80 17.56
C TYR A 105 -10.77 2.54 17.91
N ALA A 106 -10.83 3.75 18.47
CA ALA A 106 -9.63 4.55 18.73
C ALA A 106 -8.65 3.86 19.69
N SER A 107 -9.17 3.19 20.72
CA SER A 107 -8.36 2.42 21.68
C SER A 107 -7.76 1.16 21.05
N LEU A 108 -8.52 0.47 20.19
CA LEU A 108 -8.08 -0.72 19.47
C LEU A 108 -6.89 -0.42 18.53
N LEU A 109 -6.92 0.75 17.91
CA LEU A 109 -5.91 1.18 16.95
C LEU A 109 -4.68 1.82 17.60
N ASN A 110 -4.68 1.98 18.92
CA ASN A 110 -3.58 2.57 19.63
C ASN A 110 -2.36 1.62 19.60
N GLY A 111 -1.25 2.09 19.03
CA GLY A 111 -0.05 1.26 18.80
C GLY A 111 -0.22 0.21 17.70
N ALA A 112 -1.32 0.23 16.95
CA ALA A 112 -1.54 -0.69 15.85
C ALA A 112 -0.60 -0.38 14.67
N VAL A 113 -0.18 -1.43 14.01
CA VAL A 113 0.87 -1.41 13.00
C VAL A 113 0.26 -1.69 11.63
N PRO A 114 0.33 -0.76 10.68
CA PRO A 114 -0.10 -1.02 9.31
C PRO A 114 0.84 -2.04 8.64
N LEU A 115 0.25 -3.04 8.00
CA LEU A 115 0.94 -4.16 7.37
C LEU A 115 0.69 -4.26 5.86
N ALA A 116 -0.55 -4.02 5.41
CA ALA A 116 -0.90 -4.05 4.00
C ALA A 116 -2.18 -3.23 3.74
N SER A 117 -2.32 -2.68 2.54
CA SER A 117 -3.54 -2.00 2.10
C SER A 117 -3.95 -2.44 0.70
N ARG A 118 -5.26 -2.57 0.50
CA ARG A 118 -5.86 -2.85 -0.81
C ARG A 118 -7.30 -2.33 -0.87
N HIS A 119 -7.63 -1.55 -1.91
CA HIS A 119 -8.98 -1.05 -2.18
C HIS A 119 -9.70 -0.43 -0.96
N GLY A 120 -9.00 0.40 -0.18
CA GLY A 120 -9.54 1.05 1.03
C GLY A 120 -9.64 0.13 2.26
N LEU A 121 -9.25 -1.14 2.15
CA LEU A 121 -9.02 -2.01 3.29
C LEU A 121 -7.59 -1.83 3.81
N LEU A 122 -7.45 -1.89 5.12
CA LEU A 122 -6.19 -1.77 5.83
C LEU A 122 -6.04 -2.95 6.79
N LEU A 123 -5.00 -3.76 6.58
CA LEU A 123 -4.59 -4.80 7.50
C LEU A 123 -3.66 -4.22 8.57
N LEU A 124 -4.03 -4.44 9.82
CA LEU A 124 -3.32 -3.94 10.99
C LEU A 124 -2.90 -5.11 11.88
N ARG A 125 -1.69 -5.04 12.44
CA ARG A 125 -1.32 -5.80 13.63
C ARG A 125 -1.65 -4.97 14.86
N LEU A 126 -2.47 -5.53 15.73
CA LEU A 126 -2.83 -4.89 16.99
C LEU A 126 -1.68 -5.01 17.98
N ALA A 127 -1.56 -4.02 18.86
CA ALA A 127 -0.62 -4.12 19.99
C ALA A 127 -1.11 -5.22 20.94
N ASP A 128 -0.23 -6.16 21.26
CA ASP A 128 -0.52 -7.20 22.26
C ASP A 128 0.71 -7.46 23.13
N SER A 129 0.41 -7.92 24.34
CA SER A 129 1.34 -8.37 25.38
C SER A 129 1.97 -9.74 25.08
N ASP A 130 1.24 -10.66 24.43
CA ASP A 130 1.77 -11.98 24.06
C ASP A 130 2.42 -11.94 22.68
N ARG A 131 3.75 -12.02 22.65
CA ARG A 131 4.56 -11.97 21.42
C ARG A 131 4.41 -13.23 20.55
N THR A 132 3.86 -14.31 21.09
CA THR A 132 3.67 -15.58 20.36
C THR A 132 2.36 -15.63 19.57
N ILE A 133 1.47 -14.66 19.79
CA ILE A 133 0.17 -14.56 19.15
C ILE A 133 0.11 -13.28 18.34
N VAL A 134 -0.17 -13.41 17.05
CA VAL A 134 -0.39 -12.25 16.19
C VAL A 134 -1.88 -11.95 16.17
N HIS A 135 -2.23 -10.80 16.74
CA HIS A 135 -3.56 -10.21 16.68
C HIS A 135 -3.67 -9.28 15.48
N LEU A 136 -4.63 -9.56 14.60
CA LEU A 136 -4.83 -8.81 13.37
C LEU A 136 -6.23 -8.21 13.32
N ALA A 137 -6.34 -7.07 12.68
CA ALA A 137 -7.61 -6.46 12.32
C ALA A 137 -7.60 -6.01 10.87
N VAL A 138 -8.75 -6.13 10.20
CA VAL A 138 -8.97 -5.56 8.87
C VAL A 138 -9.95 -4.42 9.01
N CYS A 139 -9.47 -3.22 8.75
CA CYS A 139 -10.23 -1.99 8.83
C CYS A 139 -10.63 -1.53 7.43
N ASN A 140 -11.93 -1.29 7.21
CA ASN A 140 -12.44 -0.68 5.98
C ASN A 140 -12.54 0.83 6.17
N LEU A 141 -11.62 1.59 5.54
CA LEU A 141 -11.55 3.04 5.68
C LEU A 141 -12.74 3.77 5.02
N LEU A 142 -13.37 3.14 4.03
CA LEU A 142 -14.55 3.64 3.34
C LEU A 142 -15.81 3.44 4.18
N ALA A 143 -15.97 2.26 4.79
CA ALA A 143 -17.13 1.96 5.64
C ALA A 143 -16.98 2.45 7.09
N GLY A 144 -15.76 2.75 7.53
CA GLY A 144 -15.47 3.07 8.93
C GLY A 144 -15.69 1.86 9.87
N THR A 145 -15.50 0.65 9.37
CA THR A 145 -15.64 -0.59 10.14
C THR A 145 -14.29 -1.24 10.38
N CYS A 146 -14.17 -2.04 11.43
CA CYS A 146 -12.97 -2.85 11.65
C CYS A 146 -13.32 -4.23 12.19
N ASP A 147 -12.84 -5.26 11.49
CA ASP A 147 -13.06 -6.65 11.80
C ASP A 147 -11.81 -7.24 12.46
N VAL A 148 -11.90 -7.58 13.74
CA VAL A 148 -10.81 -8.28 14.47
C VAL A 148 -10.80 -9.74 14.04
N LEU A 149 -9.65 -10.22 13.58
CA LEU A 149 -9.48 -11.59 13.11
C LEU A 149 -9.21 -12.53 14.29
N PRO A 150 -9.50 -13.84 14.14
CA PRO A 150 -9.10 -14.82 15.13
C PRO A 150 -7.58 -14.76 15.39
N PRO A 151 -7.11 -14.98 16.62
CA PRO A 151 -5.69 -14.96 16.93
C PRO A 151 -4.94 -16.03 16.13
N LEU A 152 -3.77 -15.67 15.62
CA LEU A 152 -2.89 -16.60 14.91
C LEU A 152 -1.63 -16.84 15.72
N LYS A 153 -1.39 -18.09 16.11
CA LYS A 153 -0.13 -18.50 16.75
C LYS A 153 0.95 -18.62 15.68
N LEU A 154 1.84 -17.62 15.63
CA LEU A 154 3.09 -17.68 14.88
C LEU A 154 4.18 -17.97 15.88
N ARG A 155 4.79 -19.17 15.78
CA ARG A 155 6.00 -19.48 16.55
C ARG A 155 7.16 -18.73 15.89
N SER A 156 7.44 -17.52 16.39
CA SER A 156 8.57 -16.69 15.99
C SER A 156 9.49 -16.52 17.20
N ALA A 157 10.77 -16.82 17.02
CA ALA A 157 11.80 -16.80 18.07
C ALA A 157 12.43 -15.43 18.29
N TYR A 158 11.98 -14.36 17.61
CA TYR A 158 12.69 -13.08 17.59
C TYR A 158 11.78 -11.90 17.89
N ASP A 159 12.34 -10.95 18.63
CA ASP A 159 11.66 -9.79 19.21
C ASP A 159 11.12 -8.76 18.20
N ASP A 160 11.40 -8.93 16.90
CA ASP A 160 10.92 -8.06 15.82
C ASP A 160 10.38 -8.90 14.63
N ASP A 161 9.20 -9.49 14.79
CA ASP A 161 8.57 -10.39 13.79
C ASP A 161 8.25 -9.72 12.43
N ARG A 162 8.47 -8.40 12.30
CA ARG A 162 8.06 -7.62 11.14
C ARG A 162 8.97 -7.83 9.94
N GLU A 163 10.23 -8.18 10.16
CA GLU A 163 11.19 -8.43 9.08
C GLU A 163 10.91 -9.77 8.39
N TRP A 164 10.20 -10.67 9.05
CA TRP A 164 10.13 -12.09 8.67
C TRP A 164 8.79 -12.54 8.13
N CYS A 165 7.77 -11.68 8.21
CA CYS A 165 6.44 -12.03 7.73
C CYS A 165 6.05 -11.18 6.53
N ALA A 166 5.57 -11.84 5.47
CA ALA A 166 4.94 -11.17 4.36
C ALA A 166 3.43 -11.14 4.57
N TYR A 167 2.79 -10.01 4.27
CA TYR A 167 1.35 -9.84 4.44
C TYR A 167 0.71 -9.46 3.12
N ALA A 168 -0.53 -9.91 2.92
CA ALA A 168 -1.38 -9.42 1.84
C ALA A 168 -2.85 -9.44 2.24
N ILE A 169 -3.59 -8.49 1.68
CA ILE A 169 -5.04 -8.46 1.72
C ILE A 169 -5.58 -8.43 0.29
N LEU A 170 -6.49 -9.36 0.01
CA LEU A 170 -7.17 -9.48 -1.28
C LEU A 170 -8.65 -9.21 -1.10
N THR A 171 -9.23 -8.60 -2.12
CA THR A 171 -10.68 -8.31 -2.19
C THR A 171 -11.38 -9.26 -3.17
N ASP A 172 -12.69 -9.10 -3.32
CA ASP A 172 -13.46 -9.86 -4.30
C ASP A 172 -12.96 -9.59 -5.73
N GLU A 173 -12.61 -8.34 -6.03
CA GLU A 173 -12.13 -7.93 -7.35
C GLU A 173 -10.82 -8.61 -7.73
N ASP A 174 -9.94 -8.84 -6.75
CA ASP A 174 -8.68 -9.55 -6.96
C ASP A 174 -8.88 -11.04 -7.24
N CYS A 175 -9.98 -11.60 -6.73
CA CYS A 175 -10.28 -13.01 -6.87
C CYS A 175 -11.11 -13.32 -8.13
N ARG A 176 -11.57 -12.30 -8.87
CA ARG A 176 -12.36 -12.48 -10.10
C ARG A 176 -11.46 -12.84 -11.27
N LEU A 177 -11.89 -13.80 -12.09
CA LEU A 177 -11.18 -14.16 -13.32
C LEU A 177 -11.35 -13.07 -14.38
N GLN A 178 -10.27 -12.80 -15.11
CA GLN A 178 -10.29 -11.87 -16.24
C GLN A 178 -11.30 -12.39 -17.29
N GLY A 179 -12.31 -11.56 -17.63
CA GLY A 179 -13.35 -11.90 -18.61
C GLY A 179 -14.74 -12.24 -18.04
N GLN A 180 -14.93 -12.26 -16.72
CA GLN A 180 -16.30 -12.26 -16.16
C GLN A 180 -16.94 -10.88 -16.30
N PRO A 181 -18.22 -10.78 -16.72
CA PRO A 181 -18.88 -9.50 -16.90
C PRO A 181 -18.91 -8.70 -15.59
N THR A 182 -18.45 -7.45 -15.67
CA THR A 182 -18.53 -6.46 -14.60
C THR A 182 -20.00 -6.09 -14.38
N VAL A 183 -20.74 -6.91 -13.64
CA VAL A 183 -21.90 -6.38 -12.91
C VAL A 183 -21.31 -5.37 -11.94
N LEU A 184 -21.86 -4.14 -11.95
CA LEU A 184 -21.35 -2.95 -11.23
C LEU A 184 -20.57 -3.32 -9.96
N PRO A 185 -19.43 -2.66 -9.67
CA PRO A 185 -18.71 -2.88 -8.41
C PRO A 185 -19.74 -2.85 -7.29
N SER A 186 -19.86 -4.00 -6.62
CA SER A 186 -20.71 -4.09 -5.45
C SER A 186 -20.00 -3.23 -4.41
N ASN A 187 -20.33 -1.94 -4.37
CA ASN A 187 -19.77 -0.94 -3.47
C ASN A 187 -19.89 -1.31 -1.97
N ASN A 188 -20.50 -2.45 -1.67
CA ASN A 188 -20.76 -2.96 -0.33
C ASN A 188 -20.25 -4.40 -0.09
N SER A 189 -19.37 -4.96 -0.93
CA SER A 189 -18.80 -6.28 -0.63
C SER A 189 -17.80 -6.15 0.51
N SER A 190 -18.15 -6.65 1.70
CA SER A 190 -17.23 -6.73 2.86
C SER A 190 -16.29 -7.95 2.78
N PHE A 191 -16.19 -8.58 1.61
CA PHE A 191 -15.37 -9.77 1.43
C PHE A 191 -13.89 -9.40 1.31
N PHE A 192 -13.07 -10.09 2.10
CA PHE A 192 -11.63 -10.02 2.02
C PHE A 192 -11.00 -11.38 2.35
N LYS A 193 -9.78 -11.56 1.86
CA LYS A 193 -8.89 -12.64 2.26
C LYS A 193 -7.58 -12.05 2.75
N VAL A 194 -7.03 -12.62 3.82
CA VAL A 194 -5.71 -12.25 4.34
C VAL A 194 -4.76 -13.41 4.13
N PHE A 195 -3.55 -13.09 3.64
CA PHE A 195 -2.47 -14.04 3.47
C PHE A 195 -1.27 -13.61 4.31
N ILE A 196 -0.64 -14.59 4.93
CA ILE A 196 0.58 -14.40 5.71
C ILE A 196 1.57 -15.48 5.31
N ILE A 197 2.79 -15.05 5.03
CA ILE A 197 3.95 -15.91 4.90
C ILE A 197 4.75 -15.71 6.18
N GLY A 198 4.91 -16.75 7.00
CA GLY A 198 5.63 -16.66 8.27
C GLY A 198 6.59 -17.81 8.47
N SER A 199 7.72 -17.54 9.14
CA SER A 199 8.73 -18.55 9.46
C SER A 199 8.26 -19.51 10.55
N ASN A 200 8.74 -20.75 10.52
CA ASN A 200 8.59 -21.73 11.60
C ASN A 200 9.99 -22.12 12.12
N GLU A 201 10.19 -21.86 13.42
CA GLU A 201 11.47 -21.92 14.17
C GLU A 201 12.32 -23.17 13.93
N HIS A 202 11.72 -24.33 13.71
CA HIS A 202 12.48 -25.59 13.74
C HIS A 202 13.04 -26.05 12.40
N LEU A 203 12.67 -25.42 11.27
CA LEU A 203 12.91 -26.02 9.96
C LEU A 203 13.45 -25.08 8.88
N MET A 204 13.69 -23.79 9.16
CA MET A 204 13.97 -22.79 8.11
C MET A 204 12.92 -22.85 6.99
N ARG A 205 11.66 -23.10 7.37
CA ARG A 205 10.53 -23.27 6.46
C ARG A 205 9.51 -22.18 6.70
N TYR A 206 9.01 -21.62 5.61
CA TYR A 206 7.90 -20.68 5.66
C TYR A 206 6.58 -21.41 5.45
N SER A 207 5.60 -21.06 6.28
CA SER A 207 4.22 -21.56 6.20
C SER A 207 3.32 -20.46 5.66
N PHE A 208 2.34 -20.87 4.87
CA PHE A 208 1.30 -19.97 4.36
C PHE A 208 0.07 -20.09 5.25
N TYR A 209 -0.41 -18.94 5.72
CA TYR A 209 -1.66 -18.82 6.45
C TYR A 209 -2.64 -18.02 5.61
N THR A 210 -3.87 -18.53 5.50
CA THR A 210 -4.94 -17.86 4.77
C THR A 210 -6.17 -17.73 5.65
N PHE A 211 -6.70 -16.52 5.72
CA PHE A 211 -8.01 -16.22 6.30
C PHE A 211 -8.96 -15.73 5.20
N SER A 212 -10.25 -16.03 5.34
CA SER A 212 -11.30 -15.59 4.43
C SER A 212 -12.50 -15.11 5.23
N SER A 213 -12.97 -13.89 4.96
CA SER A 213 -14.16 -13.33 5.63
C SER A 213 -15.50 -13.89 5.13
N ARG A 214 -15.51 -14.72 4.08
CA ARG A 214 -16.75 -15.39 3.59
C ARG A 214 -17.45 -16.15 4.73
N LYS A 215 -18.74 -15.85 4.92
CA LYS A 215 -19.61 -16.43 5.98
C LYS A 215 -19.47 -17.94 6.08
N GLY A 216 -19.35 -18.44 7.32
CA GLY A 216 -19.25 -19.87 7.65
C GLY A 216 -17.87 -20.52 7.46
N LYS A 217 -16.85 -19.77 7.01
CA LYS A 217 -15.47 -20.26 6.82
C LYS A 217 -14.39 -19.39 7.46
N ALA A 218 -14.76 -18.48 8.37
CA ALA A 218 -13.85 -17.55 9.05
C ALA A 218 -12.94 -18.27 10.05
N ARG A 219 -11.93 -18.98 9.54
CA ARG A 219 -10.86 -19.60 10.31
C ARG A 219 -9.56 -19.55 9.52
N TRP A 220 -8.44 -19.52 10.23
CA TRP A 220 -7.13 -19.70 9.61
C TRP A 220 -7.04 -21.07 8.96
N ARG A 221 -6.55 -21.09 7.73
CA ARG A 221 -6.11 -22.29 7.03
C ARG A 221 -4.61 -22.22 6.90
N THR A 222 -3.94 -23.32 7.20
CA THR A 222 -2.48 -23.43 7.07
C THR A 222 -2.17 -24.42 5.97
N SER A 223 -1.37 -23.99 5.00
CA SER A 223 -0.64 -24.91 4.12
C SER A 223 0.79 -25.00 4.66
N ILE A 224 1.11 -26.17 5.21
CA ILE A 224 2.41 -26.46 5.80
C ILE A 224 3.31 -26.98 4.67
N ASN A 225 4.50 -26.40 4.51
CA ASN A 225 5.61 -26.83 3.61
C ASN A 225 5.63 -26.30 2.16
N CYS A 226 5.45 -25.00 1.90
CA CYS A 226 5.51 -24.52 0.51
C CYS A 226 6.87 -23.93 0.09
N ILE A 227 7.73 -23.51 1.02
CA ILE A 227 8.96 -22.79 0.67
C ILE A 227 10.13 -23.25 1.56
N ARG A 228 11.11 -23.91 0.94
CA ARG A 228 12.44 -24.19 1.50
C ARG A 228 13.44 -23.34 0.74
N ILE A 229 13.53 -22.09 1.13
CA ILE A 229 14.60 -21.22 0.65
C ILE A 229 15.64 -21.20 1.78
N ASP A 230 16.92 -21.30 1.43
CA ASP A 230 18.04 -21.11 2.37
C ASP A 230 18.12 -19.63 2.77
N LEU A 231 17.13 -19.24 3.57
CA LEU A 231 16.91 -17.88 4.02
C LEU A 231 17.73 -17.68 5.27
N HIS A 232 18.95 -17.17 5.08
CA HIS A 232 19.75 -16.66 6.18
C HIS A 232 18.96 -15.65 7.00
N ALA A 233 19.32 -15.56 8.27
CA ALA A 233 18.56 -14.90 9.31
C ALA A 233 18.40 -13.36 9.22
N ASN A 234 18.75 -12.74 8.08
CA ASN A 234 18.77 -11.28 7.93
C ASN A 234 18.00 -10.82 6.68
N GLY A 235 17.10 -11.63 6.13
CA GLY A 235 16.32 -11.20 4.96
C GLY A 235 14.91 -10.74 5.28
N SER A 236 14.26 -10.15 4.28
CA SER A 236 12.98 -9.46 4.44
C SER A 236 12.11 -9.56 3.21
N PHE A 237 10.80 -9.41 3.40
CA PHE A 237 9.82 -9.38 2.32
C PHE A 237 9.51 -7.95 1.89
N SER A 238 9.29 -7.75 0.59
CA SER A 238 8.65 -6.55 0.06
C SER A 238 7.16 -6.52 0.37
N ASP A 239 6.53 -5.37 0.14
CA ASP A 239 5.09 -5.29 0.02
C ASP A 239 4.57 -6.22 -1.07
N VAL A 240 3.33 -6.68 -0.90
CA VAL A 240 2.68 -7.54 -1.89
C VAL A 240 2.34 -6.78 -3.15
N LEU A 241 2.67 -7.39 -4.28
CA LEU A 241 2.21 -6.97 -5.60
C LEU A 241 1.16 -7.96 -6.09
N VAL A 242 -0.04 -7.47 -6.35
CA VAL A 242 -1.16 -8.32 -6.76
C VAL A 242 -1.50 -8.07 -8.21
N ARG A 243 -1.55 -9.15 -9.01
CA ARG A 243 -2.15 -9.17 -10.34
C ARG A 243 -3.59 -9.70 -10.22
N PRO A 244 -4.62 -8.84 -10.38
CA PRO A 244 -6.01 -9.24 -10.26
C PRO A 244 -6.33 -10.49 -11.10
N GLY A 245 -6.99 -11.47 -10.49
CA GLY A 245 -7.40 -12.71 -11.14
C GLY A 245 -6.29 -13.72 -11.43
N MET A 246 -5.02 -13.40 -11.12
CA MET A 246 -3.88 -14.26 -11.45
C MET A 246 -3.10 -14.69 -10.19
N ALA A 247 -2.34 -13.76 -9.59
CA ALA A 247 -1.33 -14.12 -8.60
C ALA A 247 -0.95 -12.94 -7.70
N ALA A 248 -0.50 -13.27 -6.48
CA ALA A 248 0.19 -12.36 -5.59
C ALA A 248 1.69 -12.65 -5.62
N HIS A 249 2.50 -11.60 -5.60
CA HIS A 249 3.95 -11.67 -5.68
C HIS A 249 4.58 -10.95 -4.50
N TRP A 250 5.63 -11.54 -3.94
CA TRP A 250 6.50 -10.92 -2.97
C TRP A 250 7.94 -11.08 -3.41
N LEU A 251 8.75 -10.06 -3.16
CA LEU A 251 10.18 -10.15 -3.31
C LEU A 251 10.79 -10.39 -1.93
N TYR A 252 11.54 -11.46 -1.77
CA TYR A 252 12.37 -11.67 -0.61
C TYR A 252 13.80 -11.21 -0.92
N SER A 253 14.38 -10.41 -0.03
CA SER A 253 15.75 -9.93 -0.09
C SER A 253 16.54 -10.37 1.14
N GLY A 254 17.52 -11.25 0.94
CA GLY A 254 18.52 -11.65 1.95
C GLY A 254 19.89 -11.80 1.30
N SER A 255 20.58 -12.94 1.49
CA SER A 255 21.82 -13.25 0.76
C SER A 255 21.60 -13.45 -0.75
N SER A 256 20.37 -13.70 -1.15
CA SER A 256 19.93 -13.78 -2.54
C SER A 256 18.53 -13.19 -2.64
N LEU A 257 18.14 -12.83 -3.86
CA LEU A 257 16.80 -12.34 -4.17
C LEU A 257 15.92 -13.50 -4.63
N TYR A 258 14.70 -13.58 -4.09
CA TYR A 258 13.71 -14.58 -4.49
C TYR A 258 12.37 -13.92 -4.79
N LEU A 259 11.78 -14.25 -5.94
CA LEU A 259 10.41 -13.91 -6.29
C LEU A 259 9.52 -15.05 -5.81
N ILE A 260 8.62 -14.75 -4.89
CA ILE A 260 7.63 -15.69 -4.38
C ILE A 260 6.31 -15.36 -5.04
N THR A 261 5.68 -16.35 -5.65
CA THR A 261 4.44 -16.21 -6.40
C THR A 261 3.38 -17.13 -5.81
N PHE A 262 2.25 -16.57 -5.39
CA PHE A 262 1.08 -17.32 -4.99
C PHE A 262 0.01 -17.21 -6.07
N ASN A 263 -0.33 -18.33 -6.70
CA ASN A 263 -1.39 -18.40 -7.69
C ASN A 263 -2.75 -18.50 -6.99
N MET A 264 -3.63 -17.53 -7.26
CA MET A 264 -4.92 -17.44 -6.58
C MET A 264 -5.92 -18.52 -7.01
N HIS A 265 -5.76 -19.07 -8.21
CA HIS A 265 -6.63 -20.09 -8.79
C HIS A 265 -6.27 -21.48 -8.30
N SER A 266 -5.01 -21.88 -8.46
CA SER A 266 -4.53 -23.20 -8.04
C SER A 266 -4.25 -23.29 -6.54
N GLY A 267 -4.10 -22.14 -5.86
CA GLY A 267 -3.62 -22.08 -4.48
C GLY A 267 -2.16 -22.54 -4.34
N HIS A 268 -1.44 -22.67 -5.46
CA HIS A 268 -0.06 -23.12 -5.49
C HIS A 268 0.88 -21.94 -5.27
N THR A 269 1.88 -22.14 -4.43
CA THR A 269 2.99 -21.21 -4.25
C THR A 269 4.22 -21.72 -4.98
N SER A 270 4.82 -20.88 -5.82
CA SER A 270 6.14 -21.10 -6.39
C SER A 270 7.11 -20.03 -5.91
N TYR A 271 8.39 -20.31 -6.02
CA TYR A 271 9.44 -19.32 -5.80
C TYR A 271 10.54 -19.50 -6.85
N THR A 272 11.21 -18.40 -7.17
CA THR A 272 12.28 -18.38 -8.17
C THR A 272 13.39 -17.48 -7.68
N LYS A 273 14.62 -17.96 -7.72
CA LYS A 273 15.81 -17.16 -7.43
C LYS A 273 16.04 -16.17 -8.58
N LEU A 274 16.25 -14.90 -8.27
CA LEU A 274 16.61 -13.90 -9.28
C LEU A 274 18.12 -13.92 -9.44
N ASN A 275 18.57 -14.24 -10.65
CA ASN A 275 19.96 -14.06 -11.03
C ASN A 275 20.12 -12.63 -11.54
N MET A 276 20.72 -11.79 -10.70
CA MET A 276 21.06 -10.43 -11.09
C MET A 276 22.35 -10.46 -11.91
N PRO A 277 22.48 -9.61 -12.94
CA PRO A 277 23.75 -9.46 -13.64
C PRO A 277 24.84 -9.10 -12.62
N MET A 278 25.98 -9.81 -12.65
CA MET A 278 27.14 -9.44 -11.84
C MET A 278 27.49 -7.98 -12.16
N ASN A 279 27.65 -7.11 -11.15
CA ASN A 279 28.02 -5.68 -11.19
C ASN A 279 26.96 -4.64 -10.78
N TYR A 280 25.81 -5.01 -10.19
CA TYR A 280 24.91 -4.01 -9.61
C TYR A 280 25.37 -3.55 -8.21
N GLU A 281 26.11 -2.45 -8.17
CA GLU A 281 26.31 -1.66 -6.95
C GLU A 281 25.12 -0.73 -6.73
N GLY A 282 23.99 -1.27 -6.24
CA GLY A 282 22.87 -0.41 -5.83
C GLY A 282 22.87 -0.07 -4.36
N THR A 283 22.19 1.02 -4.01
CA THR A 283 21.88 1.37 -2.62
C THR A 283 20.51 0.84 -2.26
N GLY A 284 20.46 -0.08 -1.31
CA GLY A 284 19.21 -0.59 -0.75
C GLY A 284 18.60 -1.76 -1.51
N ARG A 285 17.36 -2.08 -1.14
CA ARG A 285 16.64 -3.26 -1.62
C ARG A 285 15.90 -2.94 -2.92
N PRO A 286 15.88 -3.84 -3.91
CA PRO A 286 15.02 -3.68 -5.07
C PRO A 286 13.54 -3.74 -4.68
N TYR A 287 12.70 -3.11 -5.50
CA TYR A 287 11.26 -3.05 -5.27
C TYR A 287 10.50 -3.62 -6.48
N LEU A 288 9.46 -4.41 -6.22
CA LEU A 288 8.69 -5.06 -7.27
C LEU A 288 7.48 -4.21 -7.65
N THR A 289 7.24 -4.01 -8.95
CA THR A 289 6.10 -3.24 -9.48
C THR A 289 5.50 -3.91 -10.72
N LEU A 290 4.34 -3.43 -11.17
CA LEU A 290 3.66 -3.86 -12.39
C LEU A 290 3.70 -2.76 -13.43
N ALA A 291 3.97 -3.16 -14.67
CA ALA A 291 3.72 -2.34 -15.83
C ALA A 291 2.22 -2.33 -16.19
N VAL A 292 1.83 -1.36 -17.05
CA VAL A 292 0.45 -1.21 -17.55
C VAL A 292 -0.05 -2.47 -18.26
N ASP A 293 0.84 -3.19 -18.94
CA ASP A 293 0.56 -4.46 -19.61
C ASP A 293 0.48 -5.68 -18.65
N GLY A 294 0.68 -5.47 -17.35
CA GLY A 294 0.70 -6.53 -16.33
C GLY A 294 2.04 -7.27 -16.20
N THR A 295 3.08 -6.81 -16.92
CA THR A 295 4.44 -7.39 -16.83
C THR A 295 5.09 -7.00 -15.50
N LEU A 296 5.74 -7.97 -14.84
CA LEU A 296 6.51 -7.72 -13.62
C LEU A 296 7.77 -6.92 -13.92
N ARG A 297 8.01 -5.88 -13.12
CA ARG A 297 9.20 -5.03 -13.18
C ARG A 297 9.87 -4.97 -11.82
N LEU A 298 11.19 -4.91 -11.84
CA LEU A 298 12.03 -4.68 -10.68
C LEU A 298 12.62 -3.28 -10.79
N LEU A 299 12.44 -2.49 -9.73
CA LEU A 299 13.00 -1.16 -9.59
C LEU A 299 14.24 -1.25 -8.71
N TRP A 300 15.36 -0.73 -9.20
CA TRP A 300 16.63 -0.80 -8.50
C TRP A 300 17.29 0.58 -8.44
N MET A 301 17.54 1.09 -7.24
CA MET A 301 18.22 2.37 -7.04
C MET A 301 19.73 2.21 -7.16
N HIS A 302 20.36 2.97 -8.06
CA HIS A 302 21.81 2.97 -8.20
C HIS A 302 22.47 3.66 -7.00
N LYS A 303 23.67 3.20 -6.60
CA LYS A 303 24.36 3.68 -5.38
C LYS A 303 24.63 5.19 -5.34
N ALA A 304 24.83 5.79 -6.51
CA ALA A 304 24.99 7.24 -6.65
C ALA A 304 23.69 8.05 -6.45
N GLY A 305 22.53 7.40 -6.24
CA GLY A 305 21.25 8.05 -5.91
C GLY A 305 20.65 8.96 -7.00
N ARG A 306 21.18 8.91 -8.23
CA ARG A 306 20.72 9.75 -9.35
C ARG A 306 19.95 8.98 -10.43
N GLN A 307 19.86 7.66 -10.28
CA GLN A 307 19.35 6.79 -11.32
C GLN A 307 18.60 5.61 -10.74
N LEU A 308 17.45 5.34 -11.33
CA LEU A 308 16.63 4.18 -11.06
C LEU A 308 16.60 3.28 -12.29
N ASP A 309 17.06 2.05 -12.15
CA ASP A 309 17.00 1.05 -13.21
C ASP A 309 15.70 0.25 -13.15
N ILE A 310 15.13 0.01 -14.32
CA ILE A 310 13.96 -0.85 -14.51
C ILE A 310 14.45 -2.15 -15.16
N LEU A 311 14.24 -3.25 -14.44
CA LEU A 311 14.51 -4.59 -14.95
C LEU A 311 13.19 -5.33 -15.19
N VAL A 312 13.14 -6.11 -16.27
CA VAL A 312 12.01 -6.97 -16.63
C VAL A 312 12.49 -8.42 -16.66
N GLN A 313 11.61 -9.34 -16.30
CA GLN A 313 11.89 -10.77 -16.38
C GLN A 313 12.02 -11.21 -17.85
N HIS A 314 13.13 -11.84 -18.21
CA HIS A 314 13.33 -12.40 -19.54
C HIS A 314 12.53 -13.71 -19.69
N PRO A 315 11.77 -13.90 -20.78
CA PRO A 315 10.93 -15.09 -20.97
C PRO A 315 11.70 -16.38 -21.33
N GLU A 316 12.97 -16.30 -21.72
CA GLU A 316 13.80 -17.47 -22.09
C GLU A 316 15.06 -17.60 -21.23
N GLN A 317 15.16 -18.63 -20.40
CA GLN A 317 15.88 -19.87 -20.74
C GLN A 317 15.66 -20.94 -19.66
N GLN A 318 15.41 -22.14 -20.14
CA GLN A 318 15.03 -23.34 -19.44
C GLN A 318 16.28 -24.11 -18.98
N HIS A 319 17.16 -23.46 -18.21
CA HIS A 319 18.25 -24.14 -17.50
C HIS A 319 18.13 -23.87 -16.00
N ASP A 320 17.86 -24.96 -15.29
CA ASP A 320 17.51 -25.09 -13.87
C ASP A 320 16.17 -24.46 -13.45
N PHE A 321 15.28 -25.36 -13.00
CA PHE A 321 13.87 -25.17 -12.63
C PHE A 321 13.57 -24.12 -11.54
N THR A 322 14.55 -23.31 -11.13
CA THR A 322 14.44 -22.39 -10.00
C THR A 322 15.06 -21.02 -10.22
N SER A 323 15.61 -20.71 -11.40
CA SER A 323 16.26 -19.42 -11.64
C SER A 323 15.59 -18.61 -12.75
N SER A 324 15.46 -17.30 -12.54
CA SER A 324 14.95 -16.35 -13.55
C SER A 324 16.00 -15.29 -13.86
N TYR A 325 16.15 -14.98 -15.14
CA TYR A 325 17.04 -13.92 -15.61
C TYR A 325 16.27 -12.61 -15.75
N TRP A 326 16.85 -11.53 -15.23
CA TRP A 326 16.26 -10.19 -15.27
C TRP A 326 17.16 -9.27 -16.06
N VAL A 327 16.57 -8.61 -17.06
CA VAL A 327 17.29 -7.73 -17.99
C VAL A 327 16.88 -6.30 -17.73
N ARG A 328 17.88 -5.40 -17.72
CA ARG A 328 17.64 -3.96 -17.66
C ARG A 328 17.01 -3.49 -18.97
N THR A 329 15.79 -2.99 -18.89
CA THR A 329 15.04 -2.50 -20.07
C THR A 329 14.90 -0.99 -20.08
N GLY A 330 15.15 -0.32 -18.96
CA GLY A 330 14.96 1.12 -18.86
C GLY A 330 15.73 1.75 -17.71
N VAL A 331 15.83 3.07 -17.79
CA VAL A 331 16.59 3.92 -16.86
C VAL A 331 15.80 5.20 -16.65
N ILE A 332 15.58 5.58 -15.39
CA ILE A 332 14.99 6.86 -15.03
C ILE A 332 16.06 7.69 -14.33
N HIS A 333 16.36 8.85 -14.91
CA HIS A 333 17.22 9.84 -14.28
C HIS A 333 16.40 10.70 -13.33
N LEU A 334 16.85 10.79 -12.09
CA LEU A 334 16.16 11.50 -11.03
C LEU A 334 16.53 12.98 -11.05
N LYS A 335 15.51 13.85 -11.08
CA LYS A 335 15.68 15.30 -11.06
C LYS A 335 15.56 15.78 -9.61
N GLN A 336 16.70 15.90 -8.92
CA GLN A 336 16.73 16.31 -7.52
C GLN A 336 16.27 17.78 -7.34
N PRO A 337 15.54 18.09 -6.26
CA PRO A 337 15.20 19.47 -5.92
C PRO A 337 16.44 20.18 -5.34
N GLY A 338 16.90 21.22 -6.03
CA GLY A 338 18.08 22.01 -5.65
C GLY A 338 19.34 21.61 -6.42
N GLU A 339 19.49 22.09 -7.65
CA GLU A 339 20.62 21.85 -8.57
C GLU A 339 22.00 22.37 -8.07
N GLY A 340 22.14 22.78 -6.81
CA GLY A 340 23.35 23.41 -6.26
C GLY A 340 24.22 22.52 -5.36
N ASP A 341 23.71 21.41 -4.82
CA ASP A 341 24.48 20.56 -3.91
C ASP A 341 25.19 19.45 -4.71
N ASN A 342 26.50 19.63 -4.92
CA ASN A 342 27.39 18.65 -5.57
C ASN A 342 27.68 17.41 -4.69
N GLU A 343 27.01 17.24 -3.56
CA GLU A 343 27.20 16.09 -2.68
C GLU A 343 26.42 14.88 -3.19
N GLU A 344 27.11 13.75 -3.32
CA GLU A 344 26.48 12.46 -3.60
C GLU A 344 25.56 12.06 -2.44
N ARG A 345 24.25 12.11 -2.67
CA ARG A 345 23.24 11.61 -1.74
C ARG A 345 22.78 10.24 -2.21
N TRP A 346 23.02 9.21 -1.39
CA TRP A 346 22.42 7.91 -1.64
C TRP A 346 20.92 7.98 -1.33
N LEU A 347 20.13 7.33 -2.19
CA LEU A 347 18.69 7.19 -2.01
C LEU A 347 18.36 5.73 -1.68
N SER A 348 17.37 5.55 -0.81
CA SER A 348 16.79 4.26 -0.48
C SER A 348 15.30 4.27 -0.77
N ILE A 349 14.79 3.22 -1.40
CA ILE A 349 13.37 3.08 -1.69
C ILE A 349 12.66 2.63 -0.41
N LEU A 350 11.64 3.38 -0.01
CA LEU A 350 10.77 3.06 1.12
C LEU A 350 9.51 2.30 0.67
N GLY A 351 8.96 2.65 -0.50
CA GLY A 351 7.82 1.97 -1.09
C GLY A 351 7.50 2.46 -2.49
N GLU A 352 6.76 1.66 -3.26
CA GLU A 352 6.20 2.05 -4.56
C GLU A 352 4.72 1.71 -4.62
N LYS A 353 3.93 2.63 -5.17
CA LYS A 353 2.54 2.36 -5.48
C LYS A 353 2.06 3.26 -6.62
N CYS A 354 1.38 2.65 -7.58
CA CYS A 354 0.70 3.35 -8.68
C CYS A 354 1.60 4.36 -9.40
N GLY A 355 2.86 4.00 -9.70
CA GLY A 355 3.76 4.87 -10.43
C GLY A 355 4.47 5.92 -9.56
N THR A 356 4.22 5.93 -8.25
CA THR A 356 4.85 6.86 -7.30
C THR A 356 5.73 6.08 -6.33
N ILE A 357 7.01 6.46 -6.26
CA ILE A 357 7.97 5.89 -5.30
C ILE A 357 8.14 6.88 -4.15
N LEU A 358 8.19 6.37 -2.93
CA LEU A 358 8.70 7.08 -1.77
C LEU A 358 10.16 6.71 -1.56
N VAL A 359 11.05 7.69 -1.51
CA VAL A 359 12.47 7.49 -1.23
C VAL A 359 12.92 8.29 -0.03
N GLN A 360 13.98 7.83 0.62
CA GLN A 360 14.69 8.56 1.65
C GLN A 360 16.14 8.80 1.23
N ASP A 361 16.65 10.02 1.46
CA ASP A 361 18.05 10.34 1.27
C ASP A 361 18.91 10.09 2.52
N SER A 362 20.22 10.20 2.34
CA SER A 362 21.22 10.04 3.41
C SER A 362 21.05 11.02 4.58
N ARG A 363 20.45 12.18 4.32
CA ARG A 363 20.15 13.24 5.30
C ARG A 363 18.77 13.07 5.94
N GLN A 364 18.10 11.95 5.68
CA GLN A 364 16.79 11.57 6.20
C GLN A 364 15.62 12.38 5.61
N HIS A 365 15.82 13.13 4.52
CA HIS A 365 14.73 13.76 3.78
C HIS A 365 13.98 12.72 2.96
N VAL A 366 12.67 12.90 2.85
CA VAL A 366 11.79 11.99 2.15
C VAL A 366 11.24 12.67 0.91
N TYR A 367 11.19 11.96 -0.22
CA TYR A 367 10.75 12.48 -1.50
C TYR A 367 9.74 11.55 -2.17
N TYR A 368 8.77 12.12 -2.85
CA TYR A 368 7.98 11.46 -3.88
C TYR A 368 8.72 11.49 -5.21
N ILE A 369 8.81 10.35 -5.90
CA ILE A 369 9.31 10.24 -7.26
C ILE A 369 8.20 9.74 -8.18
N LYS A 370 7.90 10.48 -9.24
CA LYS A 370 7.01 10.01 -10.32
C LYS A 370 7.79 9.16 -11.31
N LEU A 371 7.48 7.87 -11.42
CA LEU A 371 8.18 6.92 -12.30
C LEU A 371 8.21 7.38 -13.76
N GLU A 372 7.12 7.97 -14.25
CA GLU A 372 7.01 8.43 -15.64
C GLU A 372 8.01 9.53 -16.03
N THR A 373 8.35 10.40 -15.07
CA THR A 373 9.09 11.64 -15.36
C THR A 373 10.42 11.75 -14.62
N GLY A 374 10.65 10.91 -13.61
CA GLY A 374 11.79 11.02 -12.69
C GLY A 374 11.79 12.27 -11.83
N THR A 375 10.67 13.02 -11.78
CA THR A 375 10.56 14.23 -10.98
C THR A 375 10.46 13.90 -9.50
N MET A 376 11.21 14.64 -8.68
CA MET A 376 11.24 14.49 -7.23
C MET A 376 10.58 15.67 -6.53
N GLU A 377 9.70 15.39 -5.57
CA GLU A 377 9.01 16.39 -4.74
C GLU A 377 9.24 16.06 -3.26
N GLU A 378 9.73 17.02 -2.47
CA GLU A 378 10.02 16.79 -1.05
C GLU A 378 8.75 16.66 -0.20
N VAL A 379 8.77 15.73 0.75
CA VAL A 379 7.69 15.46 1.70
C VAL A 379 7.97 16.17 3.02
N LEU A 380 7.54 17.43 3.11
CA LEU A 380 7.81 18.29 4.28
C LEU A 380 7.12 17.82 5.57
N GLU A 381 6.01 17.07 5.48
CA GLU A 381 5.23 16.64 6.64
C GLU A 381 5.68 15.30 7.22
N TRP A 382 6.72 14.68 6.66
CA TRP A 382 7.20 13.39 7.16
C TRP A 382 7.70 13.52 8.62
N PRO A 383 7.45 12.56 9.52
CA PRO A 383 8.00 12.61 10.88
C PRO A 383 9.53 12.69 10.87
N HIS A 384 10.08 13.89 11.09
CA HIS A 384 11.53 14.10 11.23
C HIS A 384 12.01 13.44 12.53
N ASN A 385 13.18 12.78 12.49
CA ASN A 385 14.07 12.36 13.60
C ASN A 385 14.25 10.87 13.95
N SER A 386 14.16 9.95 13.00
CA SER A 386 14.79 8.63 13.19
C SER A 386 15.02 7.94 11.85
N GLY A 387 16.09 7.14 11.75
CA GLY A 387 16.32 6.19 10.65
C GLY A 387 15.01 5.54 10.22
N ILE A 388 14.51 5.91 9.04
CA ILE A 388 13.28 5.34 8.50
C ILE A 388 13.69 4.03 7.86
N MET A 389 13.09 2.95 8.32
CA MET A 389 13.25 1.68 7.64
C MET A 389 12.14 1.54 6.60
N PRO A 390 12.33 0.78 5.52
CA PRO A 390 11.28 0.58 4.51
C PRO A 390 9.93 0.16 5.12
N TRP A 391 9.96 -0.68 6.16
CA TRP A 391 8.78 -1.14 6.89
C TRP A 391 8.11 -0.09 7.79
N ASP A 392 8.69 1.10 7.97
CA ASP A 392 8.07 2.23 8.68
C ASP A 392 7.17 3.07 7.76
N SER A 393 7.17 2.76 6.46
CA SER A 393 6.25 3.30 5.47
C SER A 393 5.37 2.16 4.91
N MET A 394 4.09 2.44 4.69
CA MET A 394 3.22 1.50 3.98
C MET A 394 2.36 2.27 2.98
N PRO A 395 2.35 1.91 1.68
CA PRO A 395 1.51 2.57 0.70
C PRO A 395 0.03 2.31 0.98
N LEU A 396 -0.80 3.36 0.93
CA LEU A 396 -2.24 3.26 1.05
C LEU A 396 -2.88 3.25 -0.34
N GLU A 397 -3.69 2.23 -0.61
CA GLU A 397 -4.49 2.15 -1.84
C GLU A 397 -5.95 2.37 -1.49
N MET A 398 -6.55 3.43 -2.01
CA MET A 398 -7.94 3.77 -1.68
C MET A 398 -8.61 4.52 -2.82
N ASP A 399 -9.83 4.12 -3.14
CA ASP A 399 -10.68 4.95 -3.99
C ASP A 399 -11.11 6.19 -3.20
N TRP A 400 -10.41 7.29 -3.44
CA TRP A 400 -10.67 8.59 -2.85
C TRP A 400 -12.05 9.15 -3.23
N SER A 401 -12.55 8.83 -4.41
CA SER A 401 -13.87 9.26 -4.87
C SER A 401 -14.95 8.60 -4.00
N ALA A 402 -14.85 7.29 -3.80
CA ALA A 402 -15.71 6.53 -2.91
C ALA A 402 -15.54 6.97 -1.45
N PHE A 403 -14.31 7.27 -1.02
CA PHE A 403 -14.01 7.75 0.32
C PHE A 403 -14.74 9.07 0.61
N CYS A 404 -14.61 10.06 -0.27
CA CYS A 404 -15.29 11.34 -0.14
C CYS A 404 -16.80 11.14 -0.05
N ILE A 405 -17.40 10.37 -0.97
CA ILE A 405 -18.84 10.06 -0.95
C ILE A 405 -19.26 9.41 0.38
N SER A 406 -18.49 8.43 0.87
CA SER A 406 -18.80 7.70 2.11
C SER A 406 -18.85 8.62 3.32
N ARG A 407 -17.91 9.56 3.43
CA ARG A 407 -17.82 10.51 4.55
C ARG A 407 -18.94 11.54 4.55
N PHE A 408 -19.39 11.94 3.36
CA PHE A 408 -20.57 12.80 3.24
C PHE A 408 -21.87 12.06 3.60
N ARG A 409 -21.91 10.71 3.54
CA ARG A 409 -23.06 9.90 3.97
C ARG A 409 -23.10 9.63 5.48
N ILE A 410 -21.95 9.41 6.14
CA ILE A 410 -21.89 8.86 7.52
C ILE A 410 -22.18 9.90 8.64
N ARG A 411 -22.16 11.21 8.38
CA ARG A 411 -22.26 12.20 9.48
C ARG A 411 -23.65 12.42 10.12
N TYR A 412 -24.72 11.78 9.65
CA TYR A 412 -26.03 11.83 10.33
C TYR A 412 -26.83 10.54 10.09
N MET A 413 -26.62 9.56 10.96
CA MET A 413 -27.63 8.62 11.43
C MET A 413 -27.68 8.69 12.95
#